data_AF-A0A0P0W1V6-F1
#
_entry.id   AF-A0A0P0W1V6-F1
#
_cell.length_a   1.000
_cell.length_b   1.000
_cell.length_c   1.000
_cell.angle_alpha   90.00
_cell.angle_beta   90.00
_cell.angle_gamma   90.00
#
_symmetry.space_group_name_H-M   'P 1'
#
loop_
_entity.id
_entity.type
_entity.pdbx_description
1 polymer ?
#
loop_
_entity_poly.entity_id
_entity_poly.type
_entity_poly.pdbx_seq_one_letter_code
_entity_poly.pdbx_strand_id
1 'polypeptide(L)'
;VEDMDGYLNYLSLEYDSVWDTKPSWCQPWTILLSGAVAIAGSWLPIHSAVITGGVSFVICAWWYIFLYSYPKAYTEMIAERRRKVASGAEDTYGMEKSQ
;
A
#
# COMPACT_ATOMS: atom_id res chain seq x y z
N VAL A 1 -7.53 13.42 28.60
CA VAL A 1 -6.67 12.55 27.78
C VAL A 1 -6.77 11.15 28.35
N GLU A 2 -7.98 10.61 28.43
CA GLU A 2 -8.25 9.31 29.09
C GLU A 2 -8.65 8.23 28.09
N ASP A 3 -8.63 8.59 26.80
CA ASP A 3 -8.95 7.69 25.70
C ASP A 3 -7.99 7.89 24.51
N MET A 4 -6.72 8.17 24.79
CA MET A 4 -5.68 8.16 23.74
C MET A 4 -5.38 6.73 23.28
N ASP A 5 -5.58 5.73 24.14
CA ASP A 5 -5.41 4.32 23.78
C ASP A 5 -6.54 3.82 22.86
N GLY A 6 -7.79 4.30 23.07
CA GLY A 6 -8.87 4.12 22.11
C GLY A 6 -8.61 4.89 20.83
N TYR A 7 -8.11 6.13 20.94
CA TYR A 7 -7.69 6.95 19.79
C TYR A 7 -6.51 6.32 19.00
N LEU A 8 -5.68 5.49 19.62
CA LEU A 8 -4.61 4.77 18.92
C LEU A 8 -5.09 3.40 18.41
N ASN A 9 -6.06 2.77 19.07
CA ASN A 9 -6.68 1.52 18.60
C ASN A 9 -7.50 1.73 17.32
N TYR A 10 -8.36 2.77 17.27
CA TYR A 10 -9.15 3.05 16.05
C TYR A 10 -8.25 3.48 14.88
N LEU A 11 -7.12 4.14 15.15
CA LEU A 11 -6.19 4.56 14.10
C LEU A 11 -5.26 3.43 13.61
N SER A 12 -5.05 2.36 14.39
CA SER A 12 -3.99 1.36 14.14
C SER A 12 -4.47 -0.04 13.75
N LEU A 13 -5.78 -0.31 13.82
CA LEU A 13 -6.39 -1.59 13.44
C LEU A 13 -7.53 -1.47 12.42
N GLU A 14 -8.09 -0.27 12.21
CA GLU A 14 -9.28 -0.06 11.36
C GLU A 14 -8.98 0.65 10.04
N TYR A 15 -7.71 0.95 9.79
CA TYR A 15 -7.24 1.17 8.43
C TYR A 15 -7.05 -0.21 7.76
N ASP A 16 -8.16 -0.91 7.50
CA ASP A 16 -8.22 -2.26 6.89
C ASP A 16 -7.40 -2.33 5.59
N SER A 17 -7.16 -1.18 4.96
CA SER A 17 -6.31 -1.06 3.79
C SER A 17 -5.54 0.28 3.79
N VAL A 18 -4.24 0.27 3.49
CA VAL A 18 -3.40 1.51 3.34
C VAL A 18 -4.01 2.52 2.37
N TRP A 19 -4.91 2.02 1.52
CA TRP A 19 -5.55 2.71 0.44
C TRP A 19 -6.60 3.72 0.91
N ASP A 20 -7.19 3.58 2.09
CA ASP A 20 -8.25 4.50 2.54
C ASP A 20 -7.71 5.92 2.87
N THR A 21 -6.38 6.07 3.10
CA THR A 21 -5.72 7.35 3.43
C THR A 21 -5.33 8.07 2.16
N LYS A 22 -5.38 7.37 1.02
CA LYS A 22 -4.89 7.85 -0.25
C LYS A 22 -6.06 8.34 -1.10
N PRO A 23 -5.81 9.38 -1.92
CA PRO A 23 -6.81 9.86 -2.87
C PRO A 23 -7.23 8.75 -3.84
N SER A 24 -8.46 8.84 -4.33
CA SER A 24 -9.12 7.81 -5.16
C SER A 24 -8.32 7.34 -6.38
N TRP A 25 -7.44 8.19 -6.91
CA TRP A 25 -6.57 7.85 -8.03
C TRP A 25 -5.49 6.81 -7.69
N CYS A 26 -5.20 6.60 -6.41
CA CYS A 26 -4.19 5.65 -5.93
C CYS A 26 -4.82 4.37 -5.33
N GLN A 27 -6.13 4.19 -5.46
CA GLN A 27 -6.81 2.99 -5.00
C GLN A 27 -6.45 1.77 -5.86
N PRO A 28 -6.47 0.54 -5.31
CA PRO A 28 -6.02 -0.66 -6.03
C PRO A 28 -6.84 -0.91 -7.30
N TRP A 29 -8.15 -0.67 -7.25
CA TRP A 29 -9.01 -0.76 -8.44
C TRP A 29 -8.65 0.28 -9.50
N THR A 30 -8.24 1.49 -9.12
CA THR A 30 -7.82 2.52 -10.09
C THR A 30 -6.52 2.14 -10.78
N ILE A 31 -5.57 1.57 -10.04
CA ILE A 31 -4.30 1.05 -10.59
C ILE A 31 -4.57 -0.14 -11.52
N LEU A 32 -5.49 -1.03 -11.15
CA LEU A 32 -5.93 -2.14 -12.01
C LEU A 32 -6.63 -1.63 -13.28
N LEU A 33 -7.57 -0.69 -13.17
CA LEU A 33 -8.30 -0.15 -14.31
C LEU A 33 -7.40 0.62 -15.27
N SER A 34 -6.50 1.47 -14.76
CA SER A 34 -5.54 2.20 -15.60
C SER A 34 -4.61 1.24 -16.35
N GLY A 35 -4.11 0.19 -15.69
CA GLY A 35 -3.32 -0.85 -16.33
C GLY A 35 -4.10 -1.63 -17.40
N ALA A 36 -5.34 -2.03 -17.10
CA ALA A 36 -6.19 -2.75 -18.04
C ALA A 36 -6.53 -1.89 -19.28
N VAL A 37 -6.83 -0.60 -19.09
CA VAL A 37 -7.06 0.36 -20.18
C VAL A 37 -5.79 0.55 -21.02
N ALA A 38 -4.61 0.64 -20.40
CA ALA A 38 -3.34 0.74 -21.12
C ALA A 38 -3.07 -0.50 -21.98
N ILE A 39 -3.30 -1.70 -21.44
CA ILE A 39 -3.13 -2.97 -22.19
C ILE A 39 -4.15 -3.05 -23.34
N ALA A 40 -5.43 -2.81 -23.08
CA ALA A 40 -6.49 -2.84 -24.09
C ALA A 40 -6.25 -1.80 -25.19
N GLY A 41 -5.86 -0.58 -24.80
CA GLY A 41 -5.49 0.50 -25.71
C GLY A 41 -4.24 0.22 -26.52
N SER A 42 -3.31 -0.63 -26.03
CA SER A 42 -2.15 -1.07 -26.81
C SER A 42 -2.52 -2.12 -27.87
N TRP A 43 -3.56 -2.92 -27.64
CA TRP A 43 -3.99 -3.96 -28.58
C TRP A 43 -4.77 -3.39 -29.76
N LEU A 44 -5.69 -2.44 -29.49
CA LEU A 44 -6.59 -1.88 -30.51
C LEU A 44 -5.88 -1.33 -31.77
N PRO A 45 -4.79 -0.56 -31.67
CA PRO A 45 -4.14 0.02 -32.84
C PRO A 45 -3.04 -0.85 -33.44
N ILE A 46 -2.44 -1.78 -32.69
CA ILE A 46 -1.10 -2.29 -33.05
C ILE A 46 -1.13 -3.78 -33.46
N HIS A 47 -2.09 -4.60 -33.02
CA HIS A 47 -2.20 -6.05 -33.36
C HIS A 47 -0.86 -6.84 -33.25
N SER A 48 0.13 -6.28 -32.55
CA SER A 48 1.47 -6.82 -32.44
C SER A 48 1.63 -7.35 -31.03
N ALA A 49 1.64 -8.68 -30.93
CA ALA A 49 1.81 -9.40 -29.67
C ALA A 49 3.09 -8.97 -28.92
N VAL A 50 4.14 -8.53 -29.64
CA VAL A 50 5.39 -8.07 -29.02
C VAL A 50 5.19 -6.79 -28.24
N ILE A 51 4.48 -5.82 -28.81
CA ILE A 51 4.26 -4.51 -28.17
C ILE A 51 3.28 -4.67 -27.01
N THR A 52 2.18 -5.39 -27.22
CA THR A 52 1.23 -5.67 -26.12
C THR A 52 1.88 -6.47 -25.00
N GLY A 53 2.76 -7.43 -25.34
CA GLY A 53 3.56 -8.18 -24.36
C GLY A 53 4.47 -7.24 -23.55
N GLY A 54 5.21 -6.34 -24.21
CA GLY A 54 6.06 -5.36 -23.53
C GLY A 54 5.27 -4.42 -22.61
N VAL A 55 4.14 -3.88 -23.09
CA VAL A 55 3.25 -3.03 -22.29
C VAL A 55 2.70 -3.79 -21.10
N SER A 56 2.22 -5.02 -21.31
CA SER A 56 1.71 -5.87 -20.22
C SER A 56 2.78 -6.15 -19.16
N PHE A 57 4.03 -6.37 -19.55
CA PHE A 57 5.12 -6.61 -18.61
C PHE A 57 5.37 -5.38 -17.72
N VAL A 58 5.39 -4.18 -18.31
CA VAL A 58 5.54 -2.92 -17.57
C VAL A 58 4.35 -2.70 -16.62
N ILE A 59 3.13 -2.94 -17.07
CA ILE A 59 1.92 -2.81 -16.24
C ILE A 59 1.91 -3.85 -15.11
N CYS A 60 2.29 -5.10 -15.38
CA CYS A 60 2.41 -6.13 -14.35
C CYS A 60 3.47 -5.79 -13.30
N ALA A 61 4.62 -5.24 -13.73
CA ALA A 61 5.65 -4.76 -12.81
C ALA A 61 5.12 -3.60 -11.94
N TRP A 62 4.36 -2.68 -12.54
CA TRP A 62 3.72 -1.59 -11.81
C TRP A 62 2.70 -2.10 -10.80
N TRP A 63 1.81 -3.02 -11.21
CA TRP A 63 0.87 -3.68 -10.31
C TRP A 63 1.58 -4.40 -9.17
N TYR A 64 2.67 -5.10 -9.44
CA TYR A 64 3.44 -5.78 -8.39
C TYR A 64 3.98 -4.79 -7.35
N ILE A 65 4.55 -3.66 -7.79
CA ILE A 65 5.08 -2.65 -6.86
C ILE A 65 3.96 -2.07 -5.98
N PHE A 66 2.86 -1.66 -6.59
CA PHE A 66 1.80 -0.97 -5.84
C PHE A 66 0.89 -1.92 -5.07
N LEU A 67 0.41 -3.00 -5.69
CA LEU A 67 -0.56 -3.90 -5.06
C LEU A 67 0.08 -4.90 -4.11
N TYR A 68 1.38 -5.18 -4.25
CA TYR A 68 2.06 -6.17 -3.40
C TYR A 68 3.17 -5.56 -2.55
N SER A 69 4.18 -4.93 -3.18
CA SER A 69 5.34 -4.41 -2.44
C SER A 69 4.94 -3.35 -1.42
N TYR A 70 4.08 -2.40 -1.82
CA TYR A 70 3.65 -1.31 -0.95
C TYR A 70 2.84 -1.77 0.29
N PRO A 71 1.74 -2.55 0.17
CA PRO A 71 1.03 -3.03 1.35
C PRO A 71 1.86 -3.97 2.21
N LYS A 72 2.75 -4.77 1.60
CA LYS A 72 3.68 -5.63 2.36
C LYS A 72 4.63 -4.81 3.21
N ALA A 73 5.31 -3.82 2.62
CA ALA A 73 6.24 -2.95 3.36
C ALA A 73 5.52 -2.17 4.47
N TYR A 74 4.31 -1.68 4.20
CA TYR A 74 3.50 -0.99 5.21
C TYR A 74 3.11 -1.91 6.38
N THR A 75 2.70 -3.14 6.08
CA THR A 75 2.35 -4.15 7.09
C THR A 75 3.56 -4.51 7.96
N GLU A 76 4.74 -4.67 7.35
CA GLU A 76 5.99 -4.95 8.08
C GLU A 76 6.38 -3.78 9.00
N MET A 77 6.28 -2.54 8.52
CA MET A 77 6.57 -1.33 9.34
C MET A 77 5.62 -1.20 10.53
N ILE A 78 4.34 -1.51 10.36
CA ILE A 78 3.37 -1.53 11.47
C ILE A 78 3.69 -2.66 12.44
N ALA A 79 3.99 -3.86 11.95
CA ALA A 79 4.31 -5.00 12.79
C ALA A 79 5.57 -4.73 13.64
N GLU A 80 6.59 -4.12 13.05
CA GLU A 80 7.83 -3.77 13.76
C GLU A 80 7.59 -2.69 14.82
N ARG A 81 6.82 -1.65 14.50
CA ARG A 81 6.42 -0.63 15.49
C ARG A 81 5.63 -1.26 16.64
N ARG A 82 4.70 -2.18 16.36
CA ARG A 82 3.95 -2.90 17.40
C ARG A 82 4.87 -3.70 18.32
N ARG A 83 5.92 -4.33 17.79
CA ARG A 83 6.93 -5.04 18.60
C ARG A 83 7.68 -4.10 19.53
N LYS A 84 8.10 -2.93 19.06
CA LYS A 84 8.83 -1.93 19.86
C LYS A 84 7.98 -1.30 20.96
N VAL A 85 6.71 -1.01 20.68
CA VAL A 85 5.76 -0.52 21.68
C VAL A 85 5.47 -1.62 22.71
N ALA A 86 5.28 -2.88 22.28
CA ALA A 86 5.04 -4.01 23.18
C ALA A 86 6.25 -4.37 24.05
N SER A 87 7.48 -4.19 23.57
CA SER A 87 8.70 -4.37 24.37
C SER A 87 8.98 -3.21 25.33
N GLY A 88 8.20 -2.13 25.25
CA GLY A 88 8.38 -0.92 26.07
C GLY A 88 9.58 -0.06 25.67
N ALA A 89 10.20 -0.32 24.52
CA ALA A 89 11.34 0.42 24.01
C ALA A 89 10.93 1.79 23.43
N GLU A 90 9.76 1.86 22.79
CA GLU A 90 9.17 3.10 22.27
C GLU A 90 7.82 3.35 22.95
N ASP A 91 7.52 4.61 23.26
CA ASP A 91 6.20 5.00 23.74
C ASP A 91 5.17 5.11 22.59
N THR A 92 3.90 5.33 22.93
CA THR A 92 2.82 5.55 21.96
C THR A 92 3.03 6.73 21.02
N TYR A 93 3.95 7.64 21.35
CA TYR A 93 4.32 8.80 20.55
C TYR A 93 5.55 8.55 19.65
N GLY A 94 6.14 7.36 19.72
CA GLY A 94 7.35 7.00 18.97
C GLY A 94 8.62 7.62 19.53
N MET A 95 8.60 8.07 20.80
CA MET A 95 9.80 8.46 21.52
C MET A 95 10.44 7.20 22.09
N GLU A 96 11.69 6.96 21.72
CA GLU A 96 12.52 5.94 22.35
C GLU A 96 12.72 6.34 23.83
N LYS A 97 12.47 5.43 24.76
CA LYS A 97 12.75 5.70 26.18
C LYS A 97 14.27 5.82 26.37
N SER A 98 14.77 7.05 26.42
CA SER A 98 16.08 7.32 27.02
C SER A 98 16.03 6.82 28.46
N GLN A 99 16.81 5.79 28.73
CA GLN A 99 17.08 5.28 30.07
C GLN A 99 17.71 6.36 30.96
#